data_AF-A0A328RVU1-F1
#
_entry.id   AF-A0A328RVU1-F1
#
_cell.length_a   1.000
_cell.length_b   1.000
_cell.length_c   1.000
_cell.angle_alpha   90.00
_cell.angle_beta   90.00
_cell.angle_gamma   90.00
#
_symmetry.space_group_name_H-M   'P 1'
#
loop_
_entity.id
_entity.type
_entity.pdbx_description
1 polymer ?
#
loop_
_entity_poly.entity_id
_entity_poly.type
_entity_poly.pdbx_seq_one_letter_code
_entity_poly.pdbx_strand_id
1 'polypeptide(L)'
;MNNKVIGALIVIAIILIIGIPQYQSYQDQLLSEHFNETLQNASSIESSISTTTQQFNNQNSTDVDVLMNTINNDITPKYSEELLRLNETGAVTNNDTEKKYIDLQIKRVELQSKNLNATVTTLNAVSQYVKGEKTNEDAQNAINRANDDATSSNNELNQTYNDIKTLLAQNPDLNKKVHDLNLDPAFYGEPSTQAQAQNVNNTTTTQ
;
A
#
# COMPACT_ATOMS: atom_id res chain seq x y z
N MET A 1 -16.15 36.09 50.75
CA MET A 1 -15.64 34.84 50.13
C MET A 1 -14.39 34.43 50.88
N ASN A 2 -14.29 33.17 51.35
CA ASN A 2 -13.20 32.75 52.25
C ASN A 2 -11.87 32.66 51.48
N ASN A 3 -10.78 33.24 51.99
CA ASN A 3 -9.48 33.28 51.31
C ASN A 3 -8.95 31.88 50.94
N LYS A 4 -9.36 30.83 51.66
CA LYS A 4 -9.06 29.43 51.34
C LYS A 4 -9.79 28.92 50.09
N VAL A 5 -11.03 29.37 49.86
CA VAL A 5 -11.82 29.03 48.67
C VAL A 5 -11.28 29.75 47.43
N ILE A 6 -10.82 31.00 47.61
CA ILE A 6 -10.15 31.78 46.55
C ILE A 6 -8.83 31.11 46.15
N GLY A 7 -8.02 30.68 47.13
CA GLY A 7 -6.78 29.95 46.87
C GLY A 7 -6.99 28.61 46.14
N ALA A 8 -8.02 27.84 46.51
CA ALA A 8 -8.36 26.59 45.83
C ALA A 8 -8.81 26.81 44.38
N LEU A 9 -9.61 27.86 44.11
CA LEU A 9 -10.04 28.22 42.76
C LEU A 9 -8.86 28.65 41.87
N ILE A 10 -7.87 29.36 42.43
CA ILE A 10 -6.66 29.76 41.70
C ILE A 10 -5.82 28.54 41.33
N VAL A 11 -5.64 27.58 42.25
CA VAL A 11 -4.90 26.34 41.96
C VAL A 11 -5.59 25.50 40.88
N ILE A 12 -6.92 25.37 40.94
CA ILE A 12 -7.69 24.67 39.89
C ILE A 12 -7.56 25.39 38.55
N ALA A 13 -7.65 26.73 38.53
CA ALA A 13 -7.47 27.52 37.31
C ALA A 13 -6.06 27.34 36.71
N ILE A 14 -5.01 27.29 37.54
CA ILE A 14 -3.63 27.05 37.08
C ILE A 14 -3.47 25.63 36.54
N ILE A 15 -4.05 24.61 37.19
CA ILE A 15 -4.03 23.23 36.69
C ILE A 15 -4.76 23.12 35.36
N LEU A 16 -5.88 23.84 35.18
CA LEU A 16 -6.60 23.85 33.90
C LEU A 16 -5.82 24.62 32.82
N ILE A 17 -5.20 25.76 33.14
CA ILE A 17 -4.45 26.58 32.17
C ILE A 17 -3.15 25.89 31.72
N ILE A 18 -2.45 25.18 32.61
CA ILE A 18 -1.17 24.54 32.30
C ILE A 18 -1.37 23.07 31.89
N GLY A 19 -2.30 22.36 32.53
CA GLY A 19 -2.53 20.93 32.32
C GLY A 19 -3.24 20.59 31.01
N ILE A 20 -4.20 21.43 30.56
CA ILE A 20 -4.92 21.16 29.30
C ILE A 20 -3.98 21.26 28.08
N PRO A 21 -3.14 22.30 27.91
CA PRO A 21 -2.21 22.37 26.79
C PRO A 21 -1.17 21.25 26.81
N GLN A 22 -0.63 20.90 27.98
CA GLN A 22 0.34 19.81 28.13
C GLN A 22 -0.27 18.45 27.76
N TYR A 23 -1.53 18.21 28.14
CA TYR A 23 -2.25 16.99 27.80
C TYR A 23 -2.59 16.91 26.30
N GLN A 24 -2.99 18.03 25.68
CA GLN A 24 -3.20 18.10 24.23
C GLN A 24 -1.91 17.82 23.46
N SER A 25 -0.79 18.46 23.84
CA SER A 25 0.51 18.20 23.22
C SER A 25 0.96 16.74 23.37
N TYR A 26 0.67 16.09 24.50
CA TYR A 26 0.97 14.66 24.69
C TYR A 26 0.08 13.75 23.83
N GLN A 27 -1.21 14.05 23.71
CA GLN A 27 -2.10 13.30 22.82
C GLN A 27 -1.71 13.46 21.35
N ASP A 28 -1.38 14.68 20.93
CA ASP A 28 -0.94 14.96 19.55
C ASP A 28 0.38 14.24 19.23
N GLN A 29 1.30 14.17 20.21
CA GLN A 29 2.54 13.40 20.06
C GLN A 29 2.25 11.90 19.90
N LEU A 30 1.41 11.30 20.74
CA LEU A 30 1.06 9.88 20.65
C LEU A 30 0.38 9.54 19.33
N LEU A 31 -0.56 10.39 18.87
CA LEU A 31 -1.22 10.19 17.57
C LEU A 31 -0.23 10.29 16.41
N SER A 32 0.71 11.23 16.47
CA SER A 32 1.77 11.35 15.45
C SER A 32 2.76 10.18 15.48
N GLU A 33 3.13 9.68 16.65
CA GLU A 33 3.99 8.50 16.79
C GLU A 33 3.28 7.26 16.22
N HIS A 34 2.01 7.08 16.55
CA HIS A 34 1.24 5.94 16.07
C HIS A 34 0.98 6.00 14.56
N PHE A 35 0.71 7.20 14.01
CA PHE A 35 0.66 7.43 12.57
C PHE A 35 1.97 7.01 11.89
N ASN A 36 3.12 7.41 12.44
CA ASN A 36 4.42 7.08 11.88
C ASN A 36 4.69 5.57 11.90
N GLU A 37 4.42 4.92 13.03
CA GLU A 37 4.63 3.47 13.20
C GLU A 37 3.76 2.66 12.24
N THR A 38 2.47 2.98 12.17
CA THR A 38 1.53 2.26 11.27
C THR A 38 1.86 2.49 9.79
N LEU A 39 2.31 3.69 9.43
CA LEU A 39 2.78 3.99 8.08
C LEU A 39 4.08 3.23 7.73
N GLN A 40 5.02 3.13 8.67
CA GLN A 40 6.24 2.32 8.51
C GLN A 40 5.92 0.84 8.37
N ASN A 41 4.94 0.32 9.12
CA ASN A 41 4.49 -1.06 9.00
C ASN A 41 3.88 -1.32 7.61
N ALA A 42 3.01 -0.44 7.11
CA ALA A 42 2.49 -0.53 5.74
C ALA A 42 3.64 -0.54 4.72
N SER A 43 4.60 0.37 4.87
CA SER A 43 5.77 0.43 4.00
C SER A 43 6.64 -0.82 4.02
N SER A 44 6.83 -1.45 5.18
CA SER A 44 7.60 -2.69 5.27
C SER A 44 6.92 -3.86 4.55
N ILE A 45 5.59 -3.85 4.49
CA ILE A 45 4.82 -4.85 3.74
C ILE A 45 5.05 -4.64 2.24
N GLU A 46 4.97 -3.40 1.74
CA GLU A 46 5.26 -3.10 0.33
C GLU A 46 6.68 -3.49 -0.07
N SER A 47 7.68 -3.17 0.76
CA SER A 47 9.07 -3.62 0.50
C SER A 47 9.19 -5.14 0.43
N SER A 48 8.38 -5.87 1.22
CA SER A 48 8.33 -7.33 1.18
C SER A 48 7.67 -7.84 -0.11
N ILE A 49 6.60 -7.19 -0.59
CA ILE A 49 5.95 -7.49 -1.87
C ILE A 49 6.91 -7.24 -3.04
N SER A 50 7.58 -6.09 -3.04
CA SER A 50 8.58 -5.71 -4.05
C SER A 50 9.74 -6.70 -4.08
N THR A 51 10.26 -7.10 -2.91
CA THR A 51 11.32 -8.11 -2.81
C THR A 51 10.89 -9.45 -3.38
N THR A 52 9.72 -9.97 -2.99
CA THR A 52 9.18 -11.23 -3.54
C THR A 52 9.01 -11.12 -5.05
N THR A 53 8.43 -10.03 -5.54
CA THR A 53 8.20 -9.80 -6.98
C THR A 53 9.51 -9.77 -7.77
N GLN A 54 10.55 -9.09 -7.25
CA GLN A 54 11.88 -9.05 -7.88
C GLN A 54 12.55 -10.43 -7.90
N GLN A 55 12.41 -11.23 -6.83
CA GLN A 55 12.96 -12.58 -6.79
C GLN A 55 12.43 -13.44 -7.94
N PHE A 56 11.14 -13.34 -8.26
CA PHE A 56 10.57 -14.04 -9.42
C PHE A 56 11.03 -13.44 -10.74
N ASN A 57 11.03 -12.12 -10.87
CA ASN A 57 11.42 -11.48 -12.13
C ASN A 57 12.88 -11.72 -12.52
N ASN A 58 13.73 -12.03 -11.53
CA ASN A 58 15.13 -12.38 -11.76
C ASN A 58 15.35 -13.89 -11.99
N GLN A 59 14.31 -14.73 -11.98
CA GLN A 59 14.42 -16.15 -12.35
C GLN A 59 14.36 -16.34 -13.87
N ASN A 60 15.26 -17.17 -14.41
CA ASN A 60 15.36 -17.44 -15.84
C ASN A 60 14.14 -18.19 -16.42
N SER A 61 13.43 -18.95 -15.58
CA SER A 61 12.15 -19.56 -15.90
C SER A 61 11.43 -19.93 -14.60
N THR A 62 10.15 -19.60 -14.50
CA THR A 62 9.29 -19.98 -13.37
C THR A 62 8.14 -20.83 -13.91
N ASP A 63 7.88 -21.95 -13.25
CA ASP A 63 6.69 -22.76 -13.50
C ASP A 63 5.41 -21.94 -13.18
N VAL A 64 4.41 -22.01 -14.05
CA VAL A 64 3.17 -21.22 -13.91
C VAL A 64 2.42 -21.54 -12.62
N ASP A 65 2.36 -22.82 -12.21
CA ASP A 65 1.65 -23.23 -11.01
C ASP A 65 2.43 -22.79 -9.75
N VAL A 66 3.77 -22.76 -9.80
CA VAL A 66 4.61 -22.17 -8.73
C VAL A 66 4.38 -20.66 -8.62
N LEU A 67 4.41 -19.95 -9.75
CA LEU A 67 4.17 -18.51 -9.79
C LEU A 67 2.76 -18.16 -9.26
N MET A 68 1.73 -18.89 -9.70
CA MET A 68 0.37 -18.72 -9.21
C MET A 68 0.25 -18.99 -7.71
N ASN A 69 0.90 -20.04 -7.20
CA ASN A 69 0.88 -20.35 -5.77
C ASN A 69 1.53 -19.24 -4.94
N THR A 70 2.68 -18.71 -5.37
CA THR A 70 3.32 -17.60 -4.66
C THR A 70 2.47 -16.34 -4.72
N ILE A 71 1.91 -15.99 -5.88
CA ILE A 71 1.03 -14.84 -5.99
C ILE A 71 -0.14 -14.97 -5.00
N ASN A 72 -0.82 -16.11 -4.98
CA ASN A 72 -2.01 -16.31 -4.15
C ASN A 72 -1.70 -16.41 -2.65
N ASN A 73 -0.57 -17.00 -2.26
CA ASN A 73 -0.28 -17.31 -0.85
C ASN A 73 0.72 -16.33 -0.20
N ASP A 74 1.64 -15.74 -0.95
CA ASP A 74 2.71 -14.90 -0.40
C ASP A 74 2.55 -13.40 -0.73
N ILE A 75 1.90 -13.06 -1.85
CA ILE A 75 1.74 -11.67 -2.29
C ILE A 75 0.33 -11.13 -1.98
N THR A 76 -0.72 -11.80 -2.47
CA THR A 76 -2.11 -11.33 -2.33
C THR A 76 -2.52 -11.03 -0.88
N PRO A 77 -2.20 -11.89 0.12
CA PRO A 77 -2.54 -11.59 1.52
C PRO A 77 -1.84 -10.33 2.06
N LYS A 78 -0.63 -10.03 1.57
CA LYS A 78 0.13 -8.85 1.99
C LYS A 78 -0.51 -7.55 1.53
N TYR A 79 -1.13 -7.50 0.35
CA TYR A 79 -1.91 -6.32 -0.04
C TYR A 79 -3.08 -6.06 0.90
N SER A 80 -3.74 -7.12 1.37
CA SER A 80 -4.82 -6.96 2.36
C SER A 80 -4.29 -6.50 3.71
N GLU A 81 -3.12 -6.98 4.12
CA GLU A 81 -2.44 -6.52 5.33
C GLU A 81 -2.00 -5.06 5.22
N GLU A 82 -1.44 -4.64 4.09
CA GLU A 82 -1.05 -3.26 3.86
C GLU A 82 -2.25 -2.32 3.89
N LEU A 83 -3.36 -2.68 3.24
CA LEU A 83 -4.61 -1.93 3.32
C LEU A 83 -5.11 -1.80 4.76
N LEU A 84 -5.00 -2.86 5.56
CA LEU A 84 -5.35 -2.80 6.99
C LEU A 84 -4.50 -1.77 7.72
N ARG A 85 -3.17 -1.79 7.54
CA ARG A 85 -2.25 -0.83 8.17
C ARG A 85 -2.47 0.61 7.71
N LEU A 86 -2.77 0.81 6.43
CA LEU A 86 -3.10 2.14 5.90
C LEU A 86 -4.41 2.67 6.48
N ASN A 87 -5.44 1.84 6.60
CA ASN A 87 -6.69 2.22 7.26
C ASN A 87 -6.48 2.56 8.76
N GLU A 88 -5.66 1.77 9.47
CA GLU A 88 -5.25 2.09 10.84
C GLU A 88 -4.54 3.45 10.90
N THR A 89 -3.62 3.71 9.97
CA THR A 89 -2.88 4.98 9.87
C THR A 89 -3.83 6.17 9.66
N GLY A 90 -4.81 6.04 8.76
CA GLY A 90 -5.80 7.09 8.49
C GLY A 90 -6.74 7.37 9.66
N ALA A 91 -7.03 6.36 10.49
CA ALA A 91 -7.91 6.49 11.65
C ALA A 91 -7.28 7.24 12.82
N VAL A 92 -5.95 7.35 12.87
CA VAL A 92 -5.20 7.91 14.01
C VAL A 92 -4.69 9.33 13.76
N THR A 93 -5.01 9.93 12.62
CA THR A 93 -4.72 11.34 12.32
C THR A 93 -5.98 12.19 12.24
N ASN A 94 -5.89 13.43 12.73
CA ASN A 94 -6.91 14.47 12.54
C ASN A 94 -6.53 15.47 11.45
N ASN A 95 -5.38 15.30 10.80
CA ASN A 95 -4.89 16.19 9.76
C ASN A 95 -5.45 15.79 8.38
N ASP A 96 -6.20 16.69 7.74
CA ASP A 96 -6.85 16.41 6.46
C ASP A 96 -5.86 16.12 5.32
N THR A 97 -4.68 16.73 5.34
CA THR A 97 -3.61 16.45 4.36
C THR A 97 -3.07 15.04 4.56
N GLU A 98 -2.85 14.61 5.81
CA GLU A 98 -2.41 13.26 6.11
C GLU A 98 -3.48 12.24 5.71
N LYS A 99 -4.77 12.50 5.98
CA LYS A 99 -5.87 11.64 5.51
C LYS A 99 -5.88 11.50 4.00
N LYS A 100 -5.82 12.61 3.27
CA LYS A 100 -5.77 12.60 1.80
C LYS A 100 -4.56 11.84 1.27
N TYR A 101 -3.42 11.95 1.96
CA TYR A 101 -2.23 11.16 1.62
C TYR A 101 -2.48 9.67 1.81
N ILE A 102 -3.07 9.25 2.94
CA ILE A 102 -3.44 7.85 3.19
C ILE A 102 -4.46 7.34 2.18
N ASP A 103 -5.47 8.13 1.80
CA ASP A 103 -6.44 7.76 0.77
C ASP A 103 -5.76 7.47 -0.58
N LEU A 104 -4.75 8.26 -0.95
CA LEU A 104 -3.95 8.00 -2.15
C LEU A 104 -3.10 6.73 -2.02
N GLN A 105 -2.55 6.44 -0.85
CA GLN A 105 -1.81 5.19 -0.62
C GLN A 105 -2.75 3.98 -0.68
N ILE A 106 -3.95 4.05 -0.10
CA ILE A 106 -4.97 3.00 -0.20
C ILE A 106 -5.31 2.75 -1.66
N LYS A 107 -5.62 3.81 -2.41
CA LYS A 107 -5.91 3.73 -3.84
C LYS A 107 -4.76 3.09 -4.64
N ARG A 108 -3.51 3.45 -4.32
CA ARG A 108 -2.32 2.83 -4.92
C ARG A 108 -2.32 1.32 -4.73
N VAL A 109 -2.50 0.86 -3.49
CA VAL A 109 -2.49 -0.57 -3.13
C VAL A 109 -3.65 -1.33 -3.78
N GLU A 110 -4.85 -0.74 -3.82
CA GLU A 110 -6.00 -1.32 -4.53
C GLU A 110 -5.72 -1.52 -6.02
N LEU A 111 -5.09 -0.55 -6.68
CA LEU A 111 -4.72 -0.63 -8.09
C LEU A 111 -3.58 -1.63 -8.34
N GLN A 112 -2.58 -1.70 -7.46
CA GLN A 112 -1.52 -2.71 -7.51
C GLN A 112 -2.10 -4.13 -7.38
N SER A 113 -3.01 -4.34 -6.43
CA SER A 113 -3.72 -5.61 -6.24
C SER A 113 -4.58 -5.98 -7.46
N LYS A 114 -5.27 -5.01 -8.06
CA LYS A 114 -6.05 -5.22 -9.29
C LYS A 114 -5.17 -5.63 -10.48
N ASN A 115 -4.01 -5.00 -10.65
CA ASN A 115 -3.02 -5.37 -11.68
C ASN A 115 -2.48 -6.80 -11.46
N LEU A 116 -2.22 -7.18 -10.22
CA LEU A 116 -1.80 -8.54 -9.89
C LEU A 116 -2.88 -9.57 -10.23
N ASN A 117 -4.14 -9.27 -9.93
CA ASN A 117 -5.25 -10.16 -10.27
C ASN A 117 -5.44 -10.34 -11.79
N ALA A 118 -5.21 -9.29 -12.58
CA ALA A 118 -5.15 -9.40 -14.04
C ALA A 118 -4.02 -10.34 -14.50
N THR A 119 -2.84 -10.27 -13.86
CA THR A 119 -1.73 -11.19 -14.13
C THR A 119 -2.12 -12.64 -13.80
N VAL A 120 -2.75 -12.90 -12.66
CA VAL A 120 -3.27 -14.23 -12.29
C VAL A 120 -4.28 -14.73 -13.32
N THR A 121 -5.17 -13.86 -13.80
CA THR A 121 -6.17 -14.21 -14.81
C THR A 121 -5.52 -14.64 -16.12
N THR A 122 -4.48 -13.93 -16.57
CA THR A 122 -3.68 -14.28 -17.74
C THR A 122 -2.98 -15.63 -17.55
N LEU A 123 -2.28 -15.83 -16.43
CA LEU A 123 -1.58 -17.08 -16.13
C LEU A 123 -2.54 -18.29 -16.06
N ASN A 124 -3.70 -18.11 -15.42
CA ASN A 124 -4.72 -19.14 -15.33
C ASN A 124 -5.30 -19.48 -16.70
N ALA A 125 -5.57 -18.47 -17.56
CA ALA A 125 -6.04 -18.72 -18.92
C ALA A 125 -5.02 -19.52 -19.75
N VAL A 126 -3.72 -19.23 -19.62
CA VAL A 126 -2.64 -19.99 -20.27
C VAL A 126 -2.56 -21.42 -19.73
N SER A 127 -2.60 -21.59 -18.40
CA SER A 127 -2.55 -22.91 -17.75
C SER A 127 -3.72 -23.79 -18.20
N GLN A 128 -4.95 -23.26 -18.18
CA GLN A 128 -6.16 -23.96 -18.61
C GLN A 128 -6.14 -24.31 -20.11
N TYR A 129 -5.60 -23.44 -20.96
CA TYR A 129 -5.43 -23.74 -22.39
C TYR A 129 -4.48 -24.92 -22.61
N VAL A 130 -3.31 -24.91 -21.96
CA VAL A 130 -2.32 -25.99 -22.09
C VAL A 130 -2.82 -27.31 -21.52
N LYS A 131 -3.65 -27.28 -20.46
CA LYS A 131 -4.30 -28.46 -19.87
C LYS A 131 -5.50 -28.96 -20.69
N GLY A 132 -5.91 -28.24 -21.74
CA GLY A 132 -7.09 -28.58 -22.56
C GLY A 132 -8.44 -28.30 -21.86
N GLU A 133 -8.42 -27.57 -20.74
CA GLU A 133 -9.61 -27.18 -19.97
C GLU A 133 -10.32 -25.96 -20.58
N LYS A 134 -9.61 -25.16 -21.37
CA LYS A 134 -10.15 -24.05 -22.16
C LYS A 134 -9.83 -24.19 -23.64
N THR A 135 -10.76 -23.73 -24.49
CA THR A 135 -10.49 -23.55 -25.92
C THR A 135 -9.51 -22.39 -26.13
N ASN A 136 -8.85 -22.36 -27.29
CA ASN A 136 -7.98 -21.25 -27.68
C ASN A 136 -8.74 -19.90 -27.65
N GLU A 137 -9.95 -19.88 -28.21
CA GLU A 137 -10.79 -18.68 -28.25
C GLU A 137 -11.15 -18.16 -26.85
N ASP A 138 -11.54 -19.04 -25.94
CA ASP A 138 -11.88 -18.67 -24.57
C ASP A 138 -10.66 -18.17 -23.78
N ALA A 139 -9.51 -18.81 -23.98
CA ALA A 139 -8.26 -18.39 -23.36
C ALA A 139 -7.83 -17.00 -23.86
N GLN A 140 -7.86 -16.78 -25.18
CA GLN A 140 -7.52 -15.49 -25.78
C GLN A 140 -8.47 -14.37 -25.33
N ASN A 141 -9.77 -14.65 -25.25
CA ASN A 141 -10.76 -13.69 -24.75
C ASN A 141 -10.49 -13.31 -23.28
N ALA A 142 -10.13 -14.27 -22.44
CA ALA A 142 -9.77 -14.00 -21.05
C ALA A 142 -8.48 -13.16 -20.93
N ILE A 143 -7.45 -13.48 -21.73
CA ILE A 143 -6.20 -12.74 -21.79
C ILE A 143 -6.43 -11.29 -22.26
N ASN A 144 -7.23 -11.10 -23.30
CA ASN A 144 -7.54 -9.75 -23.82
C ASN A 144 -8.23 -8.90 -22.75
N ARG A 145 -9.25 -9.44 -22.07
CA ARG A 145 -9.93 -8.73 -20.97
C ARG A 145 -8.98 -8.40 -19.82
N ALA A 146 -8.14 -9.35 -19.42
CA ALA A 146 -7.14 -9.13 -18.38
C ALA A 146 -6.14 -8.02 -18.77
N ASN A 147 -5.71 -7.99 -20.03
CA ASN A 147 -4.82 -6.94 -20.53
C ASN A 147 -5.49 -5.56 -20.57
N ASP A 148 -6.77 -5.50 -20.94
CA ASP A 148 -7.55 -4.24 -20.91
C ASP A 148 -7.69 -3.73 -19.47
N ASP A 149 -8.03 -4.62 -18.53
CA ASP A 149 -8.15 -4.31 -17.10
C ASP A 149 -6.81 -3.84 -16.51
N ALA A 150 -5.70 -4.52 -16.85
CA ALA A 150 -4.36 -4.15 -16.42
C ALA A 150 -3.92 -2.81 -17.02
N THR A 151 -4.22 -2.54 -18.29
CA THR A 151 -3.88 -1.26 -18.94
C THR A 151 -4.61 -0.10 -18.29
N SER A 152 -5.92 -0.25 -18.09
CA SER A 152 -6.75 0.76 -17.42
C SER A 152 -6.25 1.05 -16.00
N SER A 153 -6.00 -0.02 -15.23
CA SER A 153 -5.57 0.10 -13.83
C SER A 153 -4.13 0.63 -13.70
N ASN A 154 -3.22 0.28 -14.62
CA ASN A 154 -1.88 0.86 -14.68
C ASN A 154 -1.88 2.36 -15.00
N ASN A 155 -2.76 2.81 -15.91
CA ASN A 155 -2.89 4.24 -16.19
C ASN A 155 -3.37 5.01 -14.95
N GLU A 156 -4.35 4.46 -14.24
CA GLU A 156 -4.84 5.05 -12.99
C GLU A 156 -3.79 5.00 -11.86
N LEU A 157 -2.99 3.93 -11.79
CA LEU A 157 -1.91 3.79 -10.83
C LEU A 157 -0.82 4.84 -11.07
N ASN A 158 -0.41 5.04 -12.33
CA ASN A 158 0.55 6.09 -12.71
C ASN A 158 0.04 7.48 -12.35
N GLN A 159 -1.26 7.74 -12.56
CA GLN A 159 -1.87 8.99 -12.12
C GLN A 159 -1.83 9.13 -10.60
N THR A 160 -2.15 8.07 -9.86
CA THR A 160 -2.12 8.05 -8.39
C THR A 160 -0.72 8.33 -7.85
N TYR A 161 0.32 7.75 -8.45
CA TYR A 161 1.72 8.07 -8.14
C TYR A 161 2.06 9.56 -8.35
N ASN A 162 1.57 10.16 -9.44
CA ASN A 162 1.74 11.60 -9.68
C ASN A 162 0.96 12.45 -8.67
N ASP A 163 -0.23 12.02 -8.28
CA ASP A 163 -1.05 12.71 -7.27
C ASP A 163 -0.38 12.68 -5.90
N ILE A 164 0.26 11.56 -5.52
CA ILE A 164 1.09 11.45 -4.31
C ILE A 164 2.24 12.45 -4.36
N LYS A 165 3.04 12.45 -5.44
CA LYS A 165 4.15 13.42 -5.61
C LYS A 165 3.68 14.86 -5.49
N THR A 166 2.57 15.17 -6.16
CA THR A 166 1.99 16.51 -6.18
C THR A 166 1.55 16.92 -4.78
N LEU A 167 0.87 16.04 -4.05
CA LEU A 167 0.42 16.30 -2.68
C LEU A 167 1.60 16.55 -1.75
N LEU A 168 2.64 15.71 -1.82
CA LEU A 168 3.85 15.89 -1.00
C LEU A 168 4.58 17.20 -1.35
N ALA A 169 4.74 17.52 -2.64
CA ALA A 169 5.37 18.76 -3.07
C ALA A 169 4.60 20.02 -2.60
N GLN A 170 3.28 19.94 -2.52
CA GLN A 170 2.41 21.02 -2.01
C GLN A 170 2.42 21.14 -0.48
N ASN A 171 2.89 20.11 0.24
CA ASN A 171 2.84 20.04 1.70
C ASN A 171 4.23 19.67 2.25
N PRO A 172 5.16 20.64 2.35
CA PRO A 172 6.57 20.38 2.67
C PRO A 172 6.79 19.74 4.05
N ASP A 173 5.96 20.05 5.04
CA ASP A 173 6.06 19.44 6.38
C ASP A 173 5.70 17.95 6.34
N LEU A 174 4.63 17.59 5.63
CA LEU A 174 4.28 16.20 5.39
C LEU A 174 5.36 15.50 4.58
N ASN A 175 5.85 16.14 3.51
CA ASN A 175 6.92 15.61 2.67
C ASN A 175 8.17 15.28 3.50
N LYS A 176 8.59 16.21 4.36
CA LYS A 176 9.70 16.00 5.27
C LYS A 176 9.42 14.85 6.23
N LYS A 177 8.24 14.84 6.87
CA LYS A 177 7.82 13.78 7.78
C LYS A 177 7.91 12.40 7.13
N VAL A 178 7.33 12.21 5.94
CA VAL A 178 7.36 10.89 5.26
C VAL A 178 8.76 10.49 4.78
N HIS A 179 9.60 11.44 4.36
CA HIS A 179 10.99 11.15 3.97
C HIS A 179 11.87 10.81 5.19
N ASP A 180 11.67 11.49 6.31
CA ASP A 180 12.39 11.21 7.57
C ASP A 180 12.06 9.80 8.11
N LEU A 181 10.93 9.20 7.70
CA LEU A 181 10.55 7.83 8.05
C LEU A 181 11.25 6.75 7.21
N ASN A 182 11.95 7.11 6.12
CA ASN A 182 12.66 6.19 5.23
C ASN A 182 11.81 4.99 4.77
N LEU A 183 10.67 5.32 4.15
CA LEU A 183 9.69 4.40 3.61
C LEU A 183 10.12 3.86 2.22
N ASP A 184 9.36 2.91 1.72
CA ASP A 184 9.49 2.33 0.39
C ASP A 184 9.25 3.42 -0.68
N PRO A 185 9.98 3.42 -1.81
CA PRO A 185 9.82 4.41 -2.88
C PRO A 185 8.37 4.63 -3.35
N ALA A 186 7.54 3.59 -3.31
CA ALA A 186 6.12 3.69 -3.67
C ALA A 186 5.36 4.72 -2.81
N PHE A 187 5.78 4.97 -1.57
CA PHE A 187 5.17 5.95 -0.67
C PHE A 187 5.50 7.40 -1.07
N TYR A 188 6.58 7.60 -1.84
CA TYR A 188 6.97 8.89 -2.41
C TYR A 188 6.41 9.13 -3.81
N GLY A 189 5.52 8.24 -4.27
CA GLY A 189 4.98 8.30 -5.61
C GLY A 189 5.91 7.68 -6.67
N GLU A 190 6.98 7.00 -6.27
CA GLU A 190 7.91 6.39 -7.20
C GLU A 190 7.47 4.95 -7.49
N PRO A 191 7.17 4.59 -8.75
CA PRO A 191 6.81 3.22 -9.06
C PRO A 191 7.96 2.28 -8.69
N SER A 192 7.65 1.20 -7.97
CA SER A 192 8.60 0.11 -7.74
C SER A 192 9.13 -0.35 -9.10
N THR A 193 10.45 -0.35 -9.28
CA THR A 193 11.10 -0.71 -10.56
C THR A 193 10.51 -1.99 -11.14
N GLN A 194 9.76 -1.85 -12.23
CA GLN A 194 9.21 -2.97 -12.99
C GLN A 194 10.37 -3.74 -13.61
N ALA A 195 10.62 -4.95 -13.11
CA ALA A 195 11.54 -5.85 -13.78
C ALA A 195 10.90 -6.37 -15.09
N GLN A 196 11.78 -6.54 -16.08
CA GLN A 196 11.48 -6.89 -17.46
C GLN A 196 10.64 -8.17 -17.57
N ALA A 197 9.84 -8.26 -18.65
CA ALA A 197 9.00 -9.41 -18.96
C ALA A 197 9.77 -10.74 -18.84
N GLN A 198 9.34 -11.60 -17.92
CA GLN A 198 9.90 -12.94 -17.74
C GLN A 198 9.60 -13.83 -18.95
N ASN A 199 10.54 -14.72 -19.30
CA ASN A 199 10.23 -15.90 -20.11
C ASN A 199 9.54 -16.94 -19.22
N VAL A 200 8.22 -17.02 -19.30
CA VAL A 200 7.42 -18.06 -18.63
C VAL A 200 7.46 -19.34 -19.49
N ASN A 201 8.11 -20.39 -18.98
CA ASN A 201 8.16 -21.71 -19.62
C ASN A 201 7.11 -22.63 -18.98
N ASN A 202 6.33 -23.35 -19.79
CA ASN A 202 5.38 -24.34 -19.30
C ASN A 202 5.98 -25.75 -19.49
N THR A 203 6.52 -26.34 -18.43
CA THR A 203 7.12 -27.69 -18.45
C THR A 203 6.15 -28.72 -17.87
N THR A 204 4.99 -28.90 -18.51
CA THR A 204 4.18 -30.10 -18.27
C THR A 204 4.81 -31.28 -19.01
N THR A 205 5.60 -32.08 -18.30
CA THR A 205 6.00 -33.43 -18.73
C THR A 205 4.74 -34.27 -18.87
N THR A 206 4.34 -34.54 -20.11
CA THR A 206 3.37 -35.58 -20.46
C THR A 206 3.97 -36.94 -20.06
N GLN A 207 3.31 -37.64 -19.13
CA GLN A 207 3.41 -39.10 -19.02
C GLN A 207 2.16 -39.71 -19.66
#